data_AF-A0A0N0IY45-F1
#
_entry.id   AF-A0A0N0IY45-F1
#
_cell.length_a   1.000
_cell.length_b   1.000
_cell.length_c   1.000
_cell.angle_alpha   90.00
_cell.angle_beta   90.00
_cell.angle_gamma   90.00
#
_symmetry.space_group_name_H-M   'P 1'
#
loop_
_entity.id
_entity.type
_entity.pdbx_description
1 polymer ?
#
loop_
_entity_poly.entity_id
_entity_poly.type
_entity_poly.pdbx_seq_one_letter_code
_entity_poly.pdbx_strand_id
1 'polypeptide(L)'
;MKKMTTLLMISVTLITCGNMASPRNHDGQNKTVKKDTLLTLNNNVSLYYASYNKDMKLWYNLYIINKKKRIKIDKGNQYKGTGSELFTSLSPNANYVVVDAIIKDYVHESDKDSTLHENYTCAIIDLKKAKIVKQMQQDCDGSWNKKNQWVSSGGKVVFE
;
A
#
# COMPACT_ATOMS: atom_id res chain seq x y z
N MET A 1 -27.40 77.54 -57.90
CA MET A 1 -26.26 78.13 -57.15
C MET A 1 -26.41 77.81 -55.68
N LYS A 2 -25.49 77.03 -55.11
CA LYS A 2 -24.86 77.21 -53.77
C LYS A 2 -24.12 75.92 -53.41
N LYS A 3 -22.79 76.00 -53.52
CA LYS A 3 -21.86 75.18 -52.73
C LYS A 3 -21.92 75.70 -51.29
N MET A 4 -21.85 74.82 -50.30
CA MET A 4 -21.04 75.03 -49.10
C MET A 4 -20.72 73.67 -48.45
N THR A 5 -19.42 73.39 -48.47
CA THR A 5 -18.60 72.53 -47.61
C THR A 5 -18.97 72.59 -46.13
N THR A 6 -18.76 71.50 -45.36
CA THR A 6 -17.81 71.42 -44.22
C THR A 6 -17.69 69.96 -43.72
N LEU A 7 -16.49 69.63 -43.26
CA LEU A 7 -15.88 68.35 -42.86
C LEU A 7 -16.39 67.68 -41.57
N LEU A 8 -15.84 66.48 -41.35
CA LEU A 8 -15.48 65.81 -40.07
C LEU A 8 -16.55 64.86 -39.49
N MET A 9 -16.26 63.70 -38.91
CA MET A 9 -15.01 63.09 -38.47
C MET A 9 -15.19 61.55 -38.45
N ILE A 10 -14.10 60.83 -38.70
CA ILE A 10 -13.97 59.37 -38.62
C ILE A 10 -14.22 58.86 -37.19
N SER A 11 -14.97 57.78 -37.03
CA SER A 11 -14.91 56.90 -35.85
C SER A 11 -15.23 55.47 -36.30
N VAL A 12 -14.18 54.68 -36.55
CA VAL A 12 -14.27 53.24 -36.79
C VAL A 12 -14.37 52.56 -35.43
N THR A 13 -15.55 52.08 -35.06
CA THR A 13 -15.72 51.17 -33.93
C THR A 13 -15.49 49.73 -34.39
N LEU A 14 -14.33 49.18 -34.00
CA LEU A 14 -14.04 47.75 -34.09
C LEU A 14 -14.96 47.00 -33.10
N ILE A 15 -15.91 46.23 -33.64
CA ILE A 15 -16.68 45.25 -32.87
C ILE A 15 -15.77 44.05 -32.64
N THR A 16 -15.25 43.91 -31.42
CA THR A 16 -14.53 42.71 -30.99
C THR A 16 -15.55 41.61 -30.71
N CYS A 17 -15.76 40.70 -31.67
CA CYS A 17 -16.42 39.43 -31.39
C CYS A 17 -15.53 38.62 -30.44
N GLY A 18 -16.02 38.45 -29.21
CA GLY A 18 -15.34 37.74 -28.14
C GLY A 18 -14.98 36.31 -28.51
N ASN A 19 -13.75 35.94 -28.16
CA ASN A 19 -13.30 34.56 -28.10
C ASN A 19 -14.17 33.80 -27.09
N MET A 20 -15.10 32.96 -27.55
CA MET A 20 -15.64 31.88 -26.72
C MET A 20 -14.56 30.79 -26.59
N ALA A 21 -13.64 30.99 -25.65
CA ALA A 21 -12.79 29.92 -25.16
C ALA A 21 -13.69 28.93 -24.39
N SER A 22 -13.89 27.75 -24.98
CA SER A 22 -14.48 26.60 -24.29
C SER A 22 -13.71 26.34 -22.98
N PRO A 23 -14.38 26.28 -21.81
CA PRO A 23 -13.71 25.87 -20.59
C PRO A 23 -13.34 24.40 -20.76
N ARG A 24 -12.04 24.13 -20.97
CA ARG A 24 -11.49 22.80 -20.77
C ARG A 24 -11.71 22.47 -19.29
N ASN A 25 -12.65 21.57 -19.02
CA ASN A 25 -12.71 20.85 -17.77
C ASN A 25 -11.35 20.16 -17.59
N HIS A 26 -10.48 20.80 -16.84
CA HIS A 26 -9.41 20.10 -16.14
C HIS A 26 -10.09 19.26 -15.07
N ASP A 27 -10.59 18.08 -15.47
CA ASP A 27 -10.71 16.97 -14.54
C ASP A 27 -9.29 16.71 -14.05
N GLY A 28 -8.94 17.38 -12.96
CA GLY A 28 -7.78 17.06 -12.17
C GLY A 28 -7.97 15.62 -11.76
N GLN A 29 -7.34 14.70 -12.49
CA GLN A 29 -7.15 13.35 -12.02
C GLN A 29 -6.50 13.48 -10.65
N ASN A 30 -7.30 13.36 -9.60
CA ASN A 30 -6.86 13.30 -8.22
C ASN A 30 -6.02 12.02 -8.13
N LYS A 31 -4.74 12.12 -8.48
CA LYS A 31 -3.79 11.02 -8.37
C LYS A 31 -3.69 10.72 -6.89
N THR A 32 -4.39 9.66 -6.46
CA THR A 32 -4.28 9.16 -5.10
C THR A 32 -2.80 8.82 -4.85
N VAL A 33 -2.15 9.62 -4.00
CA VAL A 33 -0.76 9.38 -3.62
C VAL A 33 -0.70 7.99 -2.98
N LYS A 34 0.01 7.06 -3.61
CA LYS A 34 0.25 5.73 -3.05
C LYS A 34 1.12 5.90 -1.81
N LYS A 35 0.61 5.48 -0.66
CA LYS A 35 1.36 5.44 0.60
C LYS A 35 2.09 4.10 0.68
N ASP A 36 3.41 4.14 0.84
CA ASP A 36 4.28 2.99 1.08
C ASP A 36 5.07 3.15 2.39
N THR A 37 5.73 2.07 2.84
CA THR A 37 6.61 2.12 4.02
C THR A 37 7.73 1.09 3.94
N LEU A 38 8.81 1.37 4.67
CA LEU A 38 10.01 0.54 4.78
C LEU A 38 10.28 0.25 6.26
N LEU A 39 10.42 -1.03 6.61
CA LEU A 39 10.83 -1.49 7.94
C LEU A 39 12.23 -2.08 7.85
N THR A 40 13.20 -1.45 8.50
CA THR A 40 14.56 -1.99 8.58
C THR A 40 14.60 -3.13 9.59
N LEU A 41 14.97 -4.34 9.14
CA LEU A 41 15.16 -5.49 10.04
C LEU A 41 16.60 -5.53 10.57
N ASN A 42 17.58 -5.25 9.71
CA ASN A 42 19.00 -5.09 10.03
C ASN A 42 19.70 -4.26 8.94
N ASN A 43 21.03 -4.13 9.02
CA ASN A 43 21.83 -3.32 8.09
C ASN A 43 21.68 -3.71 6.60
N ASN A 44 21.31 -4.96 6.30
CA ASN A 44 21.30 -5.50 4.94
C ASN A 44 19.90 -5.85 4.43
N VAL A 45 18.93 -5.99 5.33
CA VAL A 45 17.59 -6.50 5.03
C VAL A 45 16.52 -5.55 5.60
N SER A 46 15.59 -5.18 4.74
CA SER A 46 14.39 -4.43 5.09
C SER A 46 13.15 -5.10 4.49
N LEU A 47 11.99 -4.85 5.07
CA LEU A 47 10.69 -5.15 4.48
C LEU A 47 10.11 -3.88 3.88
N TYR A 48 9.49 -4.00 2.71
CA TYR A 48 8.85 -2.90 2.02
C TYR A 48 7.39 -3.24 1.73
N TYR A 49 6.47 -2.37 2.15
CA TYR A 49 5.05 -2.48 1.85
C TYR A 49 4.68 -1.41 0.84
N ALA A 50 4.26 -1.81 -0.36
CA ALA A 50 4.06 -0.89 -1.49
C ALA A 50 2.71 -0.15 -1.48
N SER A 51 1.84 -0.42 -0.52
CA SER A 51 0.51 0.19 -0.45
C SER A 51 -0.09 0.13 0.95
N TYR A 52 -0.87 1.14 1.31
CA TYR A 52 -1.70 1.19 2.50
C TYR A 52 -3.18 1.29 2.12
N ASN A 53 -4.02 0.44 2.69
CA ASN A 53 -5.47 0.59 2.61
C ASN A 53 -5.94 1.39 3.82
N LYS A 54 -6.53 2.57 3.58
CA LYS A 54 -6.99 3.48 4.66
C LYS A 54 -8.20 2.93 5.41
N ASP A 55 -9.11 2.26 4.71
CA ASP A 55 -10.36 1.75 5.29
C ASP A 55 -10.08 0.57 6.21
N MET A 56 -9.25 -0.37 5.73
CA MET A 56 -8.81 -1.54 6.51
C MET A 56 -7.71 -1.20 7.54
N LYS A 57 -7.09 -0.02 7.42
CA LYS A 57 -5.92 0.43 8.18
C LYS A 57 -4.71 -0.53 8.10
N LEU A 58 -4.55 -1.24 7.00
CA LEU A 58 -3.51 -2.27 6.82
C LEU A 58 -2.56 -1.95 5.67
N TRP A 59 -1.31 -2.38 5.83
CA TRP A 59 -0.27 -2.35 4.80
C TRP A 59 -0.25 -3.63 3.98
N TYR A 60 -0.06 -3.51 2.67
CA TYR A 60 -0.12 -4.62 1.72
C TYR A 60 1.06 -4.59 0.75
N ASN A 61 1.14 -5.63 -0.07
CA ASN A 61 2.17 -5.79 -1.11
C ASN A 61 3.56 -5.80 -0.48
N LEU A 62 3.83 -6.82 0.32
CA LEU A 62 5.10 -7.02 1.02
C LEU A 62 6.21 -7.50 0.06
N TYR A 63 7.37 -6.88 0.18
CA TYR A 63 8.61 -7.22 -0.50
C TYR A 63 9.75 -7.30 0.51
N ILE A 64 10.77 -8.09 0.19
CA ILE A 64 12.06 -8.06 0.87
C ILE A 64 12.98 -7.13 0.07
N ILE A 65 13.69 -6.24 0.75
CA ILE A 65 14.81 -5.50 0.19
C ILE A 65 16.09 -6.05 0.82
N ASN A 66 16.94 -6.67 -0.01
CA ASN A 66 18.23 -7.20 0.41
C ASN A 66 19.32 -6.65 -0.52
N LYS A 67 20.33 -5.96 0.03
CA LYS A 67 21.41 -5.33 -0.75
C LYS A 67 20.89 -4.53 -1.95
N LYS A 68 19.86 -3.70 -1.73
CA LYS A 68 19.16 -2.87 -2.74
C LYS A 68 18.35 -3.63 -3.80
N LYS A 69 18.30 -4.97 -3.77
CA LYS A 69 17.40 -5.76 -4.61
C LYS A 69 16.04 -5.90 -3.92
N ARG A 70 14.97 -5.48 -4.61
CA ARG A 70 13.59 -5.69 -4.18
C ARG A 70 13.11 -7.04 -4.72
N ILE A 71 12.67 -7.91 -3.84
CA ILE A 71 12.20 -9.26 -4.15
C ILE A 71 10.77 -9.38 -3.64
N LYS A 72 9.85 -9.71 -4.53
CA LYS A 72 8.47 -10.00 -4.13
C LYS A 72 8.47 -11.32 -3.36
N ILE A 73 7.79 -11.35 -2.23
CA ILE A 73 7.62 -12.60 -1.50
C ILE A 73 6.75 -13.52 -2.34
N ASP A 74 7.29 -14.68 -2.70
CA ASP A 74 6.55 -15.70 -3.40
C ASP A 74 5.44 -16.23 -2.49
N LYS A 75 4.25 -16.27 -3.06
CA LYS A 75 3.07 -16.79 -2.38
C LYS A 75 3.28 -18.29 -2.30
N GLY A 76 3.69 -18.80 -1.15
CA GLY A 76 3.42 -20.20 -0.82
C GLY A 76 1.92 -20.50 -1.08
N ASN A 77 1.56 -21.78 -1.22
CA ASN A 77 0.31 -22.26 -1.82
C ASN A 77 -1.02 -21.69 -1.25
N GLN A 78 -1.02 -20.79 -0.26
CA GLN A 78 -2.21 -20.26 0.41
C GLN A 78 -2.20 -18.74 0.69
N TYR A 79 -1.15 -17.98 0.38
CA TYR A 79 -1.09 -16.56 0.77
C TYR A 79 -1.58 -15.59 -0.32
N LYS A 80 -2.86 -15.20 -0.27
CA LYS A 80 -3.38 -14.13 -1.12
C LYS A 80 -3.57 -12.84 -0.32
N GLY A 81 -2.55 -11.98 -0.35
CA GLY A 81 -2.74 -10.55 -0.08
C GLY A 81 -3.20 -10.21 1.33
N THR A 82 -2.64 -10.85 2.36
CA THR A 82 -2.93 -10.44 3.73
C THR A 82 -2.19 -9.14 4.07
N GLY A 83 -2.83 -8.33 4.90
CA GLY A 83 -2.35 -7.05 5.35
C GLY A 83 -1.51 -7.15 6.61
N SER A 84 -0.89 -6.04 6.98
CA SER A 84 -0.02 -5.95 8.16
C SER A 84 -0.25 -4.64 8.91
N GLU A 85 -0.13 -4.72 10.24
CA GLU A 85 -0.04 -3.58 11.16
C GLU A 85 1.43 -3.23 11.48
N LEU A 86 2.36 -3.79 10.69
CA LEU A 86 3.81 -3.62 10.75
C LEU A 86 4.52 -4.36 11.89
N PHE A 87 3.88 -5.35 12.52
CA PHE A 87 4.62 -6.25 13.41
C PHE A 87 5.67 -7.03 12.62
N THR A 88 6.88 -7.08 13.18
CA THR A 88 7.97 -7.88 12.63
C THR A 88 8.85 -8.43 13.76
N SER A 89 9.37 -9.64 13.59
CA SER A 89 10.36 -10.23 14.50
C SER A 89 11.38 -11.03 13.72
N LEU A 90 12.64 -10.57 13.70
CA LEU A 90 13.74 -11.19 12.96
C LEU A 90 14.39 -12.30 13.81
N SER A 91 14.67 -13.46 13.20
CA SER A 91 15.40 -14.54 13.86
C SER A 91 16.85 -14.14 14.15
N PRO A 92 17.52 -14.70 15.19
CA PRO A 92 18.90 -14.34 15.53
C PRO A 92 19.90 -14.51 14.39
N ASN A 93 19.73 -15.54 13.57
CA ASN A 93 20.55 -15.80 12.38
C ASN A 93 20.14 -14.97 11.14
N ALA A 94 19.11 -14.12 11.25
CA ALA A 94 18.55 -13.32 10.18
C ALA A 94 18.10 -14.10 8.92
N ASN A 95 17.80 -15.39 9.06
CA ASN A 95 17.29 -16.22 7.96
C ASN A 95 15.77 -16.17 7.87
N TYR A 96 15.08 -15.86 8.98
CA TYR A 96 13.63 -15.87 9.06
C TYR A 96 13.11 -14.58 9.68
N VAL A 97 11.90 -14.19 9.27
CA VAL A 97 11.17 -13.10 9.91
C VAL A 97 9.72 -13.52 10.11
N VAL A 98 9.17 -13.24 11.29
CA VAL A 98 7.73 -13.31 11.54
C VAL A 98 7.12 -11.95 11.22
N VAL A 99 6.00 -11.94 10.50
CA VAL A 99 5.23 -10.73 10.16
C VAL A 99 3.74 -10.97 10.37
N ASP A 100 2.98 -9.89 10.53
CA ASP A 100 1.52 -9.97 10.42
C ASP A 100 1.07 -10.53 9.07
N ALA A 101 -0.04 -11.25 9.11
CA ALA A 101 -0.74 -11.77 7.96
C ALA A 101 -2.26 -11.63 8.16
N ILE A 102 -2.72 -10.41 8.41
CA ILE A 102 -4.11 -10.10 8.77
C ILE A 102 -5.01 -10.14 7.53
N ILE A 103 -6.14 -10.84 7.64
CA ILE A 103 -7.17 -10.84 6.59
C ILE A 103 -8.34 -10.01 7.11
N LYS A 104 -8.63 -8.88 6.46
CA LYS A 104 -9.83 -8.07 6.70
C LYS A 104 -10.67 -8.06 5.43
N ASP A 105 -11.95 -8.39 5.56
CA ASP A 105 -12.90 -8.32 4.45
C ASP A 105 -14.31 -8.00 4.93
N TYR A 106 -15.09 -7.33 4.09
CA TYR A 106 -16.50 -7.08 4.35
C TYR A 106 -17.32 -8.26 3.82
N VAL A 107 -18.06 -8.91 4.71
CA VAL A 107 -19.07 -9.89 4.31
C VAL A 107 -20.40 -9.17 4.23
N HIS A 108 -20.99 -9.18 3.04
CA HIS A 108 -22.29 -8.57 2.77
C HIS A 108 -23.39 -9.59 3.08
N GLU A 109 -24.16 -9.31 4.13
CA GLU A 109 -25.34 -10.11 4.49
C GLU A 109 -26.57 -9.66 3.70
N SER A 110 -26.57 -8.39 3.24
CA SER A 110 -27.55 -7.81 2.32
C SER A 110 -26.93 -6.66 1.51
N ASP A 111 -27.68 -6.05 0.59
CA ASP A 111 -27.22 -4.87 -0.17
C ASP A 111 -26.92 -3.65 0.71
N LYS A 112 -27.48 -3.63 1.93
CA LYS A 112 -27.35 -2.50 2.89
C LYS A 112 -26.52 -2.85 4.11
N ASP A 113 -26.28 -4.14 4.35
CA ASP A 113 -25.64 -4.64 5.55
C ASP A 113 -24.33 -5.35 5.20
N SER A 114 -23.25 -4.88 5.81
CA SER A 114 -21.95 -5.52 5.72
C SER A 114 -21.29 -5.57 7.08
N THR A 115 -20.75 -6.73 7.42
CA THR A 115 -19.98 -6.95 8.65
C THR A 115 -18.50 -7.03 8.27
N LEU A 116 -17.65 -6.26 8.94
CA LEU A 116 -16.20 -6.39 8.77
C LEU A 116 -15.72 -7.62 9.54
N HIS A 117 -15.23 -8.61 8.81
CA HIS A 117 -14.56 -9.77 9.38
C HIS A 117 -13.06 -9.55 9.40
N GLU A 118 -12.45 -9.92 10.52
CA GLU A 118 -11.03 -9.87 10.70
C GLU A 118 -10.50 -11.22 11.20
N ASN A 119 -9.44 -11.69 10.56
CA ASN A 119 -8.69 -12.85 11.00
C ASN A 119 -7.22 -12.45 11.19
N TYR A 120 -6.82 -12.35 12.45
CA TYR A 120 -5.43 -12.09 12.83
C TYR A 120 -4.62 -13.38 12.70
N THR A 121 -3.70 -13.38 11.75
CA THR A 121 -2.72 -14.45 11.57
C THR A 121 -1.33 -13.84 11.43
N CYS A 122 -0.29 -14.65 11.55
CA CYS A 122 1.08 -14.27 11.27
C CYS A 122 1.74 -15.29 10.34
N ALA A 123 2.81 -14.86 9.68
CA ALA A 123 3.55 -15.68 8.73
C ALA A 123 5.05 -15.64 9.04
N ILE A 124 5.70 -16.80 8.90
CA ILE A 124 7.15 -16.93 8.94
C ILE A 124 7.65 -16.95 7.50
N ILE A 125 8.56 -16.04 7.17
CA ILE A 125 9.16 -15.88 5.85
C ILE A 125 10.62 -16.33 5.90
N ASP A 126 11.02 -17.22 5.00
CA ASP A 126 12.41 -17.50 4.67
C ASP A 126 12.95 -16.35 3.81
N LEU A 127 13.86 -15.56 4.39
CA LEU A 127 14.39 -14.34 3.78
C LEU A 127 15.31 -14.64 2.59
N LYS A 128 15.95 -15.82 2.56
CA LYS A 128 16.84 -16.22 1.48
C LYS A 128 16.05 -16.70 0.27
N LYS A 129 14.99 -17.47 0.51
CA LYS A 129 14.09 -17.96 -0.55
C LYS A 129 13.00 -16.96 -0.94
N ALA A 130 12.86 -15.88 -0.17
CA ALA A 130 11.79 -14.90 -0.29
C ALA A 130 10.41 -15.57 -0.35
N LYS A 131 10.15 -16.51 0.57
CA LYS A 131 8.95 -17.35 0.55
C LYS A 131 8.39 -17.52 1.96
N ILE A 132 7.07 -17.54 2.07
CA ILE A 132 6.38 -17.91 3.30
C ILE A 132 6.53 -19.41 3.52
N VAL A 133 7.08 -19.78 4.67
CA VAL A 133 7.34 -21.19 5.06
C VAL A 133 6.38 -21.69 6.12
N LYS A 134 5.71 -20.79 6.86
CA LYS A 134 4.67 -21.15 7.82
C LYS A 134 3.65 -20.03 7.97
N GLN A 135 2.38 -20.39 8.14
CA GLN A 135 1.30 -19.48 8.52
C GLN A 135 0.66 -20.00 9.81
N MET A 136 0.29 -19.08 10.71
CA MET A 136 -0.15 -19.41 12.06
C MET A 136 -1.31 -18.50 12.44
N GLN A 137 -2.42 -19.08 12.91
CA GLN A 137 -3.53 -18.33 13.52
C GLN A 137 -3.35 -18.18 15.04
N GLN A 138 -2.49 -19.01 15.62
CA GLN A 138 -2.13 -19.02 17.04
C GLN A 138 -0.61 -18.84 17.14
N ASP A 139 -0.10 -18.60 18.34
CA ASP A 139 1.33 -18.48 18.62
C ASP A 139 2.03 -17.28 17.93
N CYS A 140 1.27 -16.27 17.50
CA CYS A 140 1.82 -15.03 16.93
C CYS A 140 2.49 -14.12 17.98
N ASP A 141 2.19 -14.35 19.26
CA ASP A 141 2.81 -13.76 20.44
C ASP A 141 4.10 -14.47 20.87
N GLY A 142 4.57 -15.44 20.08
CA GLY A 142 5.80 -16.16 20.34
C GLY A 142 7.06 -15.28 20.25
N SER A 143 8.21 -15.92 20.45
CA SER A 143 9.51 -15.27 20.34
C SER A 143 10.57 -16.21 19.77
N TRP A 144 11.58 -15.61 19.14
CA TRP A 144 12.75 -16.37 18.69
C TRP A 144 13.65 -16.72 19.87
N ASN A 145 14.00 -18.00 20.01
CA ASN A 145 15.03 -18.42 20.95
C ASN A 145 16.43 -18.39 20.32
N LYS A 146 17.48 -18.62 21.12
CA LYS A 146 18.89 -18.63 20.68
C LYS A 146 19.21 -19.70 19.61
N LYS A 147 18.35 -20.71 19.44
CA LYS A 147 18.47 -21.76 18.43
C LYS A 147 17.77 -21.40 17.11
N ASN A 148 17.26 -20.17 16.96
CA ASN A 148 16.47 -19.72 15.82
C ASN A 148 15.12 -20.42 15.67
N GLN A 149 14.57 -20.92 16.77
CA GLN A 149 13.24 -21.52 16.78
C GLN A 149 12.21 -20.47 17.20
N TRP A 150 11.04 -20.48 16.56
CA TRP A 150 9.88 -19.71 17.03
C TRP A 150 9.20 -20.50 18.14
N VAL A 151 9.19 -19.96 19.35
CA VAL A 151 8.63 -20.60 20.53
C VAL A 151 7.41 -19.82 20.96
N SER A 152 6.27 -20.49 21.14
CA SER A 152 5.06 -19.85 21.65
C SER A 152 5.24 -19.35 23.08
N SER A 153 4.35 -18.49 23.55
CA SER A 153 4.33 -18.02 24.94
C SER A 153 4.24 -19.16 25.96
N GLY A 154 3.63 -20.29 25.60
CA GLY A 154 3.57 -21.52 26.39
C GLY A 154 4.82 -22.41 26.33
N GLY A 155 5.90 -21.99 25.66
CA GLY A 155 7.17 -22.73 25.59
C GLY A 155 7.24 -23.82 24.52
N LYS A 156 6.22 -23.98 23.67
CA LYS A 156 6.20 -24.96 22.59
C LYS A 156 7.00 -24.46 21.39
N VAL A 157 7.83 -25.32 20.80
CA VAL A 157 8.47 -25.02 19.51
C VAL A 157 7.44 -25.12 18.38
N VAL A 158 7.25 -24.02 17.66
CA VAL A 158 6.27 -23.88 16.57
C VAL A 158 6.96 -23.96 15.20
N PHE A 159 8.21 -23.50 15.11
CA PHE A 159 9.02 -23.51 13.90
C PHE A 159 10.52 -23.63 14.25
N GLU A 160 11.29 -24.27 13.37
CA GLU A 160 12.73 -24.52 13.48
C GLU A 160 13.45 -24.40 12.13
#